data_AF-A0A218QBP5-F1
#
_entry.id   AF-A0A218QBP5-F1
#
_cell.length_a   1.000
_cell.length_b   1.000
_cell.length_c   1.000
_cell.angle_alpha   90.00
_cell.angle_beta   90.00
_cell.angle_gamma   90.00
#
_symmetry.space_group_name_H-M   'P 1'
#
loop_
_entity.id
_entity.type
_entity.pdbx_description
1 polymer ?
#
loop_
_entity_poly.entity_id
_entity_poly.type
_entity_poly.pdbx_seq_one_letter_code
_entity_poly.pdbx_strand_id
1 'polypeptide(L)'
;MREQVQSEIQAKAEQKSDLIIVQKKYAKQYRVSVHQWSYGRLIANIQTQAAKVGIVIEESKQPITASPQEKAKELVIAAYHSRKIN
;
A
#
# COMPACT_ATOMS: atom_id res chain seq x y z
N MET A 1 -4.53 -11.29 -12.19
CA MET A 1 -4.32 -10.91 -10.78
C MET A 1 -5.51 -10.20 -10.13
N ARG A 2 -5.98 -9.03 -10.60
CA ARG A 2 -7.20 -8.39 -10.04
C ARG A 2 -8.46 -9.25 -10.22
N GLU A 3 -8.59 -9.88 -11.38
CA GLU A 3 -9.70 -10.79 -11.67
C GLU A 3 -9.64 -12.08 -10.84
N GLN A 4 -8.47 -12.69 -10.67
CA GLN A 4 -8.30 -13.90 -9.85
C GLN A 4 -8.72 -13.68 -8.38
N VAL A 5 -8.31 -12.56 -7.78
CA VAL A 5 -8.69 -12.22 -6.40
C VAL A 5 -10.19 -11.93 -6.31
N GLN A 6 -10.77 -11.28 -7.32
CA GLN A 6 -12.21 -11.02 -7.36
C GLN A 6 -13.02 -12.31 -7.50
N SER A 7 -12.59 -13.25 -8.35
CA SER A 7 -13.20 -14.58 -8.49
C SER A 7 -13.10 -15.38 -7.20
N GLU A 8 -11.96 -15.33 -6.51
CA GLU A 8 -11.80 -16.00 -5.21
C GLU A 8 -12.71 -15.39 -4.14
N ILE A 9 -12.81 -14.06 -4.06
CA ILE A 9 -13.70 -13.37 -3.12
C ILE A 9 -15.16 -13.78 -3.37
N GLN A 10 -15.56 -13.86 -4.63
CA GLN A 10 -16.91 -14.24 -5.03
C GLN A 10 -17.20 -15.71 -4.68
N ALA A 11 -16.30 -16.63 -5.05
CA ALA A 11 -16.45 -18.06 -4.75
C ALA A 11 -16.54 -18.33 -3.24
N LYS A 12 -15.73 -17.65 -2.42
CA LYS A 12 -15.83 -17.79 -0.95
C LYS A 12 -17.09 -17.17 -0.36
N ALA A 13 -17.60 -16.10 -0.96
CA ALA A 13 -18.87 -15.51 -0.55
C ALA A 13 -20.04 -16.45 -0.86
N GLU A 14 -20.06 -17.05 -2.05
CA GLU A 14 -21.06 -18.03 -2.47
C GLU A 14 -21.01 -19.30 -1.60
N GLN A 15 -19.82 -19.82 -1.29
CA GLN A 15 -19.66 -20.95 -0.36
C GLN A 15 -20.17 -20.63 1.05
N LYS A 16 -20.15 -19.36 1.46
CA LYS A 16 -20.53 -18.95 2.81
C LYS A 16 -22.04 -19.01 3.05
N SER A 17 -22.86 -18.73 2.03
CA SER A 17 -24.32 -18.70 2.13
C SER A 17 -24.98 -18.54 0.76
N ASP A 18 -26.18 -19.10 0.57
CA ASP A 18 -27.01 -18.86 -0.62
C ASP A 18 -27.74 -17.50 -0.60
N LEU A 19 -27.73 -16.80 0.55
CA LEU A 19 -28.40 -15.50 0.68
C LEU A 19 -27.50 -14.37 0.14
N ILE A 20 -27.95 -13.72 -0.93
CA ILE A 20 -27.23 -12.63 -1.62
C ILE A 20 -26.78 -11.52 -0.64
N ILE A 21 -27.58 -11.19 0.37
CA ILE A 21 -27.22 -10.16 1.37
C ILE A 21 -26.01 -10.60 2.20
N VAL A 22 -25.97 -11.87 2.61
CA VAL A 22 -24.88 -12.45 3.40
C VAL A 22 -23.62 -12.57 2.54
N GLN A 23 -23.76 -12.99 1.27
CA GLN A 23 -22.67 -13.04 0.31
C GLN A 23 -22.03 -11.65 0.12
N LYS A 24 -22.83 -10.61 -0.11
CA LYS A 24 -22.34 -9.23 -0.28
C LYS A 24 -21.61 -8.71 0.96
N LYS A 25 -22.14 -8.99 2.15
CA LYS A 25 -21.51 -8.61 3.43
C LYS A 25 -20.17 -9.33 3.61
N TYR A 26 -20.14 -10.63 3.39
CA TYR A 26 -18.94 -11.46 3.50
C TYR A 26 -17.89 -11.08 2.45
N ALA A 27 -18.28 -10.91 1.18
CA ALA A 27 -17.38 -10.47 0.11
C ALA A 27 -16.70 -9.13 0.43
N LYS A 28 -17.44 -8.18 1.02
CA LYS A 28 -16.86 -6.90 1.46
C LYS A 28 -15.84 -7.08 2.58
N GLN A 29 -16.17 -7.89 3.59
CA GLN A 29 -15.28 -8.16 4.71
C GLN A 29 -14.04 -8.93 4.27
N TYR A 30 -14.23 -9.97 3.46
CA TYR A 30 -13.15 -10.79 2.92
C TYR A 30 -12.27 -9.98 1.97
N ARG A 31 -12.85 -9.12 1.11
CA ARG A 31 -12.09 -8.20 0.27
C ARG A 31 -11.17 -7.31 1.09
N VAL A 32 -11.61 -6.81 2.24
CA VAL A 32 -10.75 -6.03 3.15
C VAL A 32 -9.68 -6.91 3.78
N SER A 33 -10.00 -8.15 4.19
CA SER A 33 -9.02 -9.06 4.79
C SER A 33 -7.98 -9.60 3.80
N VAL A 34 -8.36 -9.78 2.53
CA VAL A 34 -7.45 -10.22 1.46
C VAL A 34 -6.90 -9.08 0.62
N HIS A 35 -7.28 -7.83 0.89
CA HIS A 35 -6.62 -6.67 0.32
C HIS A 35 -5.21 -6.58 0.92
N GLN A 36 -4.33 -7.40 0.36
CA GLN A 36 -2.91 -7.19 0.39
C GLN A 36 -2.66 -5.89 -0.37
N TRP A 37 -2.58 -4.78 0.37
CA TRP A 37 -1.90 -3.60 -0.14
C TRP A 37 -0.49 -4.05 -0.50
N SER A 38 -0.25 -4.27 -1.78
CA SER A 38 1.10 -4.53 -2.26
C SER A 38 1.84 -3.21 -2.19
N TYR A 39 2.46 -2.94 -1.04
CA TYR A 39 3.31 -1.78 -0.85
C TYR A 39 4.36 -1.67 -1.96
N GLY A 40 4.88 -2.80 -2.45
CA GLY A 40 5.75 -2.82 -3.63
C GLY A 40 5.09 -2.27 -4.90
N ARG A 41 3.84 -2.64 -5.21
CA ARG A 41 3.09 -2.06 -6.34
C ARG A 41 2.76 -0.59 -6.14
N LEU A 42 2.46 -0.18 -4.91
CA LEU A 42 2.21 1.23 -4.59
C LEU A 42 3.47 2.06 -4.82
N ILE A 43 4.61 1.61 -4.28
CA ILE A 43 5.91 2.27 -4.45
C ILE A 43 6.29 2.35 -5.94
N ALA A 44 6.18 1.24 -6.69
CA ALA A 44 6.47 1.23 -8.12
C ALA A 44 5.59 2.21 -8.91
N ASN A 45 4.30 2.32 -8.56
CA ASN A 45 3.40 3.30 -9.17
C ASN A 45 3.80 4.74 -8.82
N ILE A 46 4.12 5.03 -7.55
CA ILE A 46 4.59 6.36 -7.13
C ILE A 46 5.85 6.75 -7.90
N GLN A 47 6.84 5.86 -7.97
CA GLN A 47 8.07 6.06 -8.73
C GLN A 47 7.80 6.32 -10.22
N THR A 48 6.93 5.52 -10.83
CA THR A 48 6.56 5.67 -12.24
C THR A 48 5.89 7.02 -12.52
N GLN A 49 4.98 7.47 -11.64
CA GLN A 49 4.30 8.76 -11.86
C GLN A 49 5.22 9.94 -11.58
N ALA A 50 6.06 9.87 -10.54
CA ALA A 50 7.04 10.91 -10.23
C ALA A 50 8.03 11.12 -11.38
N ALA A 51 8.53 10.04 -11.98
CA ALA A 51 9.43 10.10 -13.12
C ALA A 51 8.83 10.83 -14.34
N LYS A 52 7.52 10.66 -14.61
CA LYS A 52 6.85 11.33 -15.74
C LYS A 52 6.81 12.85 -15.61
N VAL A 53 6.79 13.36 -14.38
CA VAL A 53 6.71 14.80 -14.09
C VAL A 53 8.03 15.36 -13.56
N GLY A 54 9.10 14.57 -13.57
CA GLY A 54 10.43 15.00 -13.12
C GLY A 54 10.55 15.20 -11.61
N ILE A 55 9.70 14.56 -10.80
CA ILE A 55 9.82 14.58 -9.34
C ILE A 55 10.86 13.53 -8.91
N VAL A 56 11.88 13.97 -8.19
CA VAL A 56 12.90 13.09 -7.60
C VAL A 56 12.34 12.48 -6.31
N ILE A 57 12.54 11.17 -6.13
CA ILE A 57 12.18 10.45 -4.91
C ILE A 57 13.47 10.07 -4.18
N GLU A 58 13.47 10.29 -2.86
CA GLU A 58 14.54 9.87 -1.96
C GLU A 58 13.96 9.01 -0.85
N GLU A 59 14.66 7.91 -0.55
CA GLU A 59 14.26 6.95 0.46
C GLU A 59 15.31 6.95 1.58
N SER A 60 14.84 7.06 2.84
CA SER A 60 15.68 7.00 4.03
C SER A 60 14.93 6.32 5.16
N LYS A 61 15.66 5.86 6.18
CA LYS A 61 15.08 5.17 7.33
C LYS A 61 14.42 6.18 8.26
N GLN A 62 13.15 5.97 8.56
CA GLN A 62 12.43 6.74 9.57
C GLN A 62 12.82 6.24 10.98
N PRO A 63 13.06 7.14 11.96
CA PRO A 63 13.32 6.73 13.33
C PRO A 63 12.11 6.03 13.97
N ILE A 64 12.36 5.03 14.80
CA ILE A 64 11.32 4.14 15.37
C ILE A 64 10.52 4.89 16.45
N THR A 65 11.21 5.63 17.32
CA THR A 65 10.64 6.33 18.49
C THR A 65 10.84 7.83 18.35
N ALA A 66 9.77 8.55 17.97
CA ALA A 66 9.73 10.01 17.88
C ALA A 66 8.28 10.45 17.59
N SER A 67 7.95 11.71 17.82
CA SER A 67 6.69 12.28 17.34
C SER A 67 6.64 12.27 15.79
N PRO A 68 5.45 12.31 15.16
CA PRO A 68 5.35 12.37 13.70
C PRO A 68 6.16 13.51 13.07
N GLN A 69 6.19 14.68 13.73
CA GLN A 69 6.91 15.87 13.28
C GLN A 69 8.43 15.67 13.32
N GLU A 70 8.94 15.13 14.43
CA GLU A 70 10.36 14.80 14.57
C GLU A 70 10.78 13.73 13.58
N LYS A 71 9.96 12.69 13.38
CA LYS A 71 10.22 11.65 12.38
C LYS A 71 10.36 12.24 10.98
N ALA A 72 9.48 13.17 10.60
CA ALA A 72 9.55 13.83 9.29
C ALA A 72 10.81 14.70 9.15
N LYS A 73 11.15 15.47 10.19
CA LYS A 73 12.37 16.29 10.22
C LYS A 73 13.63 15.44 10.05
N GLU A 74 13.78 14.39 10.86
CA GLU A 74 14.94 13.49 10.83
C GLU A 74 15.05 12.75 9.50
N LEU A 75 13.92 12.32 8.93
CA LEU A 75 13.90 11.67 7.62
C LEU A 75 14.48 12.56 6.52
N VAL A 76 14.07 13.84 6.48
CA VAL A 76 14.55 14.82 5.50
C VAL A 76 16.04 15.10 5.69
N ILE A 77 16.48 15.28 6.93
CA ILE A 77 17.89 15.50 7.26
C ILE A 77 18.74 14.30 6.79
N ALA A 78 18.32 13.08 7.11
CA ALA A 78 19.02 11.86 6.72
C ALA A 78 19.10 11.69 5.19
N ALA A 79 18.01 11.98 4.46
CA ALA A 79 17.99 11.94 3.00
C ALA A 79 18.96 12.97 2.40
N TYR A 80 18.94 14.21 2.92
CA TYR A 80 19.83 15.28 2.46
C TYR A 80 21.31 14.95 2.67
N HIS A 81 21.68 14.40 3.82
CA HIS A 81 23.06 13.98 4.08
C HIS A 81 23.49 12.83 3.17
N SER A 82 22.60 11.85 2.93
CA SER A 82 22.87 10.72 2.03
C SER A 82 23.12 11.18 0.59
N ARG A 83 22.43 12.24 0.15
CA ARG A 83 22.65 12.86 -1.17
C ARG A 83 24.04 13.45 -1.32
N LYS A 84 24.61 14.04 -0.25
CA LYS A 84 25.92 14.71 -0.32
C LYS A 84 27.12 13.76 -0.31
N ILE A 85 26.91 12.50 0.07
CA ILE A 85 27.97 11.49 0.15
C ILE A 85 28.14 10.75 -1.19
N ASN A 86 27.15 10.83 -2.08
CA ASN A 86 27.21 10.34 -3.46
C ASN A 86 27.58 11.46 -4.44
#